data_AF-A0A5Q0SFC7-F1
#
_entry.id   AF-A0A5Q0SFC7-F1
#
_cell.length_a   1.000
_cell.length_b   1.000
_cell.length_c   1.000
_cell.angle_alpha   90.00
_cell.angle_beta   90.00
_cell.angle_gamma   90.00
#
_symmetry.space_group_name_H-M   'P 1'
#
loop_
_entity.id
_entity.type
_entity.pdbx_description
1 polymer ?
#
loop_
_entity_poly.entity_id
_entity_poly.type
_entity_poly.pdbx_seq_one_letter_code
_entity_poly.pdbx_strand_id
1 'polypeptide(L)'
;MKLLPFYRVDNIFIDAYFLKNVSKPHIRILLVRANLESREVGEKLEPMPLNQVIKLLEDGYIELKNLNEKRERLDSLDYLLSSLYNPGLYFRKREAEITLSSLLRIYDLAYKQVLKKLRDSSHVNLTFASILLFNDSILINDKEDQIYTALFKSDSNFKEAILSSLSG
;
A
#
# COMPACT_ATOMS: atom_id res chain seq x y z
N MET A 1 -1.78 6.12 -23.80
CA MET A 1 -1.09 5.30 -22.78
C MET A 1 -0.33 6.23 -21.87
N LYS A 2 -0.53 6.10 -20.56
CA LYS A 2 0.13 6.96 -19.57
C LYS A 2 1.29 6.23 -18.88
N LEU A 3 2.24 7.02 -18.41
CA LEU A 3 3.41 6.57 -17.68
C LEU A 3 3.29 7.02 -16.22
N LEU A 4 3.22 6.04 -15.33
CA LEU A 4 3.12 6.22 -13.89
C LEU A 4 4.51 6.39 -13.28
N PRO A 5 4.78 7.49 -12.55
CA PRO A 5 6.07 7.71 -11.90
C PRO A 5 6.25 6.87 -10.64
N PHE A 6 7.48 6.38 -10.45
CA PHE A 6 7.95 5.68 -9.26
C PHE A 6 9.30 6.24 -8.81
N TYR A 7 9.43 6.49 -7.51
CA TYR A 7 10.73 6.69 -6.89
C TYR A 7 11.41 5.35 -6.66
N ARG A 8 12.59 5.18 -7.28
CA ARG A 8 13.42 4.00 -7.17
C ARG A 8 14.55 4.23 -6.17
N VAL A 9 14.64 3.32 -5.21
CA VAL A 9 15.76 3.22 -4.26
C VAL A 9 16.25 1.78 -4.28
N ASP A 10 17.50 1.54 -4.66
CA ASP A 10 18.03 0.20 -4.94
C ASP A 10 17.14 -0.62 -5.91
N ASN A 11 16.43 -1.61 -5.36
CA ASN A 11 15.54 -2.56 -6.00
C ASN A 11 14.06 -2.33 -5.64
N ILE A 12 13.74 -1.30 -4.85
CA ILE A 12 12.36 -0.94 -4.50
C ILE A 12 11.88 0.24 -5.34
N PHE A 13 10.61 0.20 -5.69
CA PHE A 13 9.90 1.22 -6.45
C PHE A 13 8.68 1.64 -5.64
N ILE A 14 8.57 2.94 -5.40
CA ILE A 14 7.52 3.53 -4.57
C ILE A 14 6.67 4.39 -5.50
N ASP A 15 5.36 4.11 -5.55
CA ASP A 15 4.43 4.95 -6.32
C ASP A 15 4.56 6.42 -5.91
N ALA A 16 4.72 7.29 -6.90
CA ALA A 16 4.88 8.72 -6.71
C ALA A 16 3.64 9.52 -7.15
N TYR A 17 2.50 8.88 -7.41
CA TYR A 17 1.32 9.57 -7.94
C TYR A 17 0.03 9.26 -7.16
N PHE A 18 -0.35 7.99 -7.07
CA PHE A 18 -1.59 7.53 -6.43
C PHE A 18 -1.46 7.25 -4.93
N LEU A 19 -0.26 7.32 -4.34
CA LEU A 19 -0.04 7.06 -2.91
C LEU A 19 -0.94 7.89 -2.00
N LYS A 20 -1.22 9.15 -2.37
CA LYS A 20 -2.14 10.04 -1.63
C LYS A 20 -3.62 9.63 -1.74
N ASN A 21 -3.97 8.86 -2.77
CA ASN A 21 -5.34 8.48 -3.11
C ASN A 21 -5.78 7.18 -2.43
N VAL A 22 -4.87 6.49 -1.73
CA VAL A 22 -5.21 5.37 -0.85
C VAL A 22 -5.85 5.91 0.42
N SER A 23 -7.12 5.54 0.65
CA SER A 23 -7.96 6.07 1.72
C SER A 23 -7.47 5.68 3.12
N LYS A 24 -6.88 4.49 3.25
CA LYS A 24 -6.33 3.98 4.52
C LYS A 24 -4.81 4.18 4.54
N PRO A 25 -4.27 5.11 5.35
CA PRO A 25 -2.83 5.38 5.37
C PRO A 25 -1.96 4.13 5.58
N HIS A 26 -2.32 3.24 6.49
CA HIS A 26 -1.55 2.03 6.84
C HIS A 26 -1.44 0.98 5.71
N ILE A 27 -2.25 1.06 4.65
CA ILE A 27 -2.14 0.15 3.49
C ILE A 27 -1.36 0.77 2.32
N ARG A 28 -0.91 2.02 2.43
CA ARG A 28 -0.10 2.69 1.38
C ARG A 28 1.19 1.92 1.04
N ILE A 29 1.71 1.15 1.99
CA ILE A 29 2.87 0.27 1.77
C ILE A 29 2.66 -0.74 0.63
N LEU A 30 1.41 -1.06 0.30
CA LEU A 30 1.08 -1.93 -0.83
C LEU A 30 1.48 -1.34 -2.18
N LEU A 31 1.60 -0.01 -2.30
CA LEU A 31 2.08 0.64 -3.52
C LEU A 31 3.61 0.67 -3.63
N VAL A 32 4.31 -0.03 -2.74
CA VAL A 32 5.75 -0.29 -2.85
C VAL A 32 5.97 -1.68 -3.42
N ARG A 33 6.84 -1.78 -4.41
CA ARG A 33 7.09 -3.02 -5.16
C ARG A 33 8.56 -3.24 -5.43
N ALA A 34 8.89 -4.45 -5.84
CA ALA A 34 10.17 -4.82 -6.41
C ALA A 34 10.01 -5.15 -7.90
N ASN A 35 11.13 -5.15 -8.63
CA ASN A 35 11.21 -5.65 -10.01
C ASN A 35 10.25 -4.94 -10.98
N LEU A 36 10.41 -3.63 -11.14
CA LEU A 36 9.69 -2.84 -12.14
C LEU A 36 10.62 -2.49 -13.31
N GLU A 37 10.16 -2.72 -14.54
CA GLU A 37 10.86 -2.30 -15.76
C GLU A 37 10.49 -0.85 -16.09
N SER A 38 11.49 -0.03 -16.47
CA SER A 38 11.23 1.35 -16.88
C SER A 38 10.67 1.41 -18.30
N ARG A 39 9.71 2.30 -18.54
CA ARG A 39 9.16 2.64 -19.85
C ARG A 39 9.32 4.14 -20.08
N GLU A 40 9.82 4.52 -21.26
CA GLU A 40 10.05 5.93 -21.61
C GLU A 40 9.02 6.51 -22.60
N VAL A 41 8.24 5.66 -23.26
CA VAL A 41 7.29 6.08 -24.30
C VAL A 41 5.88 6.19 -23.72
N GLY A 42 5.28 7.38 -23.80
CA GLY A 42 3.91 7.66 -23.35
C GLY A 42 3.80 9.03 -22.65
N GLU A 43 2.59 9.40 -22.27
CA GLU A 43 2.32 10.64 -21.52
C GLU A 43 2.72 10.45 -20.06
N LYS A 44 3.68 11.22 -19.55
CA LYS A 44 4.19 11.12 -18.18
C LYS A 44 3.24 11.81 -17.20
N LEU A 45 2.78 11.07 -16.19
CA LEU A 45 2.08 11.64 -15.05
C LEU A 45 3.08 12.38 -14.15
N GLU A 46 2.68 13.54 -13.64
CA GLU A 46 3.52 14.40 -12.80
C GLU A 46 3.72 13.80 -11.39
N PRO A 47 4.96 13.50 -10.97
CA PRO A 47 5.22 12.92 -9.66
C PRO A 47 4.95 13.92 -8.53
N MET A 48 4.45 13.41 -7.41
CA MET A 48 4.48 14.11 -6.13
C MET A 48 5.93 14.28 -5.66
N PRO A 49 6.28 15.39 -4.99
CA PRO A 49 7.60 15.57 -4.41
C PRO A 49 8.00 14.42 -3.47
N LEU A 50 9.26 14.00 -3.52
CA LEU A 50 9.78 12.90 -2.69
C LEU A 50 9.49 13.10 -1.19
N ASN A 51 9.65 14.32 -0.68
CA ASN A 51 9.36 14.63 0.72
C ASN A 51 7.88 14.37 1.08
N GLN A 52 6.96 14.60 0.14
CA GLN A 52 5.55 14.30 0.33
C GLN A 52 5.30 12.79 0.35
N VAL A 53 5.95 12.03 -0.54
CA VAL A 53 5.88 10.56 -0.57
C VAL A 53 6.39 9.97 0.74
N ILE A 54 7.55 10.44 1.23
CA ILE A 54 8.13 10.01 2.51
C ILE A 54 7.14 10.28 3.65
N LYS A 55 6.60 11.50 3.73
CA LYS A 55 5.63 11.86 4.75
C LYS A 55 4.39 10.96 4.73
N LEU A 56 3.84 10.66 3.55
CA LEU A 56 2.67 9.78 3.42
C LEU A 56 2.94 8.34 3.90
N LEU A 57 4.17 7.86 3.73
CA LEU A 57 4.61 6.55 4.23
C LEU A 57 4.82 6.58 5.75
N GLU A 58 5.41 7.65 6.29
CA GLU A 58 5.57 7.83 7.74
C GLU A 58 4.21 7.91 8.45
N ASP A 59 3.27 8.69 7.91
CA ASP A 59 1.89 8.78 8.41
C ASP A 59 1.21 7.40 8.40
N GLY A 60 1.40 6.63 7.34
CA GLY A 60 0.88 5.26 7.25
C GLY A 60 1.49 4.32 8.29
N TYR A 61 2.79 4.45 8.56
CA TYR A 61 3.47 3.65 9.58
C TYR A 61 3.01 4.02 11.01
N ILE A 62 2.79 5.31 11.29
CA ILE A 62 2.22 5.77 12.57
C ILE A 62 0.81 5.21 12.77
N GLU A 63 -0.04 5.26 11.74
CA GLU A 63 -1.38 4.69 11.82
C GLU A 63 -1.32 3.17 12.08
N LEU A 64 -0.42 2.44 11.40
CA LEU A 64 -0.21 1.02 11.61
C LEU A 64 0.17 0.70 13.06
N LYS A 65 1.05 1.50 13.67
CA LYS A 65 1.44 1.35 15.09
C LYS A 65 0.25 1.51 16.01
N ASN A 66 -0.56 2.55 15.80
CA ASN A 66 -1.77 2.80 16.59
C ASN A 66 -2.79 1.66 16.47
N LEU A 67 -2.92 1.05 15.30
CA LEU A 67 -3.80 -0.11 15.08
C LEU A 67 -3.31 -1.34 15.86
N ASN A 68 -2.01 -1.62 15.87
CA ASN A 68 -1.43 -2.71 16.65
C ASN A 68 -1.65 -2.50 18.15
N GLU A 69 -1.41 -1.30 18.67
CA GLU A 69 -1.60 -1.00 20.10
C GLU A 69 -3.07 -1.10 20.54
N LYS A 70 -3.99 -0.56 19.74
CA LYS A 70 -5.43 -0.68 20.01
C LYS A 70 -5.87 -2.14 20.03
N ARG A 71 -5.29 -2.96 19.16
CA ARG A 71 -5.61 -4.39 19.09
C ARG A 71 -5.06 -5.16 20.29
N GLU A 72 -3.81 -4.94 20.69
CA GLU A 72 -3.25 -5.57 21.90
C GLU A 72 -4.12 -5.30 23.14
N ARG A 73 -4.70 -4.09 23.24
CA ARG A 73 -5.66 -3.74 24.28
C ARG A 73 -6.98 -4.53 24.17
N LEU A 74 -7.51 -4.72 22.97
CA LEU A 74 -8.75 -5.51 22.77
C LEU A 74 -8.51 -7.00 23.04
N ASP A 75 -7.41 -7.57 22.55
CA ASP A 75 -7.06 -8.97 22.74
C ASP A 75 -6.95 -9.35 24.23
N SER A 76 -6.43 -8.42 25.05
CA SER A 76 -6.33 -8.60 26.52
C SER A 76 -7.69 -8.55 27.22
N LEU A 77 -8.62 -7.70 26.78
CA LEU A 77 -9.99 -7.64 27.30
C LEU A 77 -10.80 -8.86 26.87
N ASP A 78 -10.70 -9.28 25.61
CA ASP A 78 -11.40 -10.46 25.10
C ASP A 78 -10.91 -11.76 25.74
N TYR A 79 -9.62 -11.85 26.08
CA TYR A 79 -9.10 -12.97 26.88
C TYR A 79 -9.80 -13.06 28.24
N LEU A 80 -9.95 -11.94 28.95
CA LEU A 80 -10.66 -11.91 30.25
C LEU A 80 -12.13 -12.32 30.11
N LEU A 81 -12.79 -11.90 29.03
CA LEU A 81 -14.21 -12.16 28.78
C LEU A 81 -14.49 -13.54 28.14
N SER A 82 -13.47 -14.21 27.59
CA SER A 82 -13.60 -15.50 26.90
C SER A 82 -14.10 -16.64 27.80
N SER A 83 -13.93 -16.50 29.11
CA SER A 83 -14.48 -17.41 30.13
C SER A 83 -16.02 -17.42 30.19
N LEU A 84 -16.69 -16.47 29.51
CA LEU A 84 -18.13 -16.23 29.61
C LEU A 84 -18.90 -16.54 28.31
N TYR A 85 -18.25 -17.00 27.23
CA TYR A 85 -18.86 -17.01 25.88
C TYR A 85 -18.75 -18.32 25.06
N ASN A 86 -19.65 -18.42 24.07
CA ASN A 86 -19.82 -19.54 23.13
C ASN A 86 -18.52 -19.87 22.35
N PRO A 87 -17.97 -21.10 22.47
CA PRO A 87 -16.69 -21.49 21.87
C PRO A 87 -16.61 -21.35 20.35
N GLY A 88 -17.69 -21.64 19.61
CA GLY A 88 -17.66 -21.66 18.13
C GLY A 88 -17.48 -20.28 17.51
N LEU A 89 -18.11 -19.25 18.10
CA LEU A 89 -17.94 -17.85 17.69
C LEU A 89 -16.55 -17.32 18.08
N TYR A 90 -16.05 -17.76 19.23
CA TYR A 90 -14.71 -17.41 19.70
C TYR A 90 -13.62 -17.91 18.75
N PHE A 91 -13.67 -19.17 18.30
CA PHE A 91 -12.68 -19.72 17.38
C PHE A 91 -12.63 -18.99 16.02
N ARG A 92 -13.78 -18.64 15.44
CA ARG A 92 -13.83 -17.88 14.18
C ARG A 92 -13.26 -16.46 14.32
N LYS A 93 -13.54 -15.79 15.45
CA LYS A 93 -12.93 -14.48 15.76
C LYS A 93 -11.41 -14.59 15.88
N ARG A 94 -10.92 -15.62 16.59
CA ARG A 94 -9.48 -15.89 16.74
C ARG A 94 -8.79 -16.14 15.40
N GLU A 95 -9.41 -16.87 14.48
CA GLU A 95 -8.83 -17.12 13.15
C GLU A 95 -8.69 -15.83 12.32
N ALA A 96 -9.73 -14.99 12.34
CA ALA A 96 -9.70 -13.68 11.70
C ALA A 96 -8.64 -12.75 12.34
N GLU A 97 -8.52 -12.77 13.67
CA GLU A 97 -7.50 -12.02 14.42
C GLU A 97 -6.08 -12.47 14.08
N ILE A 98 -5.82 -13.78 14.00
CA ILE A 98 -4.51 -14.32 13.64
C ILE A 98 -4.12 -13.82 12.24
N THR A 99 -5.04 -13.93 11.28
CA THR A 99 -4.82 -13.48 9.90
C THR A 99 -4.49 -11.98 9.85
N LEU A 100 -5.27 -11.17 10.55
CA LEU A 100 -5.04 -9.73 10.66
C LEU A 100 -3.68 -9.43 11.33
N SER A 101 -3.32 -10.17 12.37
CA SER A 101 -2.03 -10.05 13.05
C SER A 101 -0.84 -10.28 12.14
N SER A 102 -0.92 -11.33 11.34
CA SER A 102 0.12 -11.67 10.39
C SER A 102 0.26 -10.58 9.33
N LEU A 103 -0.87 -10.06 8.82
CA LEU A 103 -0.88 -8.96 7.86
C LEU A 103 -0.22 -7.69 8.42
N LEU A 104 -0.64 -7.25 9.62
CA LEU A 104 -0.11 -6.04 10.25
C LEU A 104 1.39 -6.17 10.55
N ARG A 105 1.86 -7.37 10.92
CA ARG A 105 3.29 -7.65 11.09
C ARG A 105 4.06 -7.59 9.78
N ILE A 106 3.50 -8.10 8.68
CA ILE A 106 4.11 -7.99 7.34
C ILE A 106 4.23 -6.51 6.96
N TYR A 107 3.18 -5.71 7.16
CA TYR A 107 3.22 -4.28 6.90
C TYR A 107 4.26 -3.57 7.78
N ASP A 108 4.36 -3.90 9.07
CA ASP A 108 5.36 -3.31 9.98
C ASP A 108 6.78 -3.57 9.49
N LEU A 109 7.07 -4.80 9.06
CA LEU A 109 8.37 -5.17 8.48
C LEU A 109 8.63 -4.43 7.17
N ALA A 110 7.64 -4.36 6.28
CA ALA A 110 7.76 -3.67 5.00
C ALA A 110 8.02 -2.16 5.19
N TYR A 111 7.24 -1.49 6.05
CA TYR A 111 7.46 -0.08 6.37
C TYR A 111 8.85 0.16 6.96
N LYS A 112 9.28 -0.65 7.94
CA LYS A 112 10.62 -0.54 8.52
C LYS A 112 11.71 -0.66 7.46
N GLN A 113 11.58 -1.62 6.54
CA GLN A 113 12.56 -1.83 5.47
C GLN A 113 12.59 -0.66 4.48
N VAL A 114 11.42 -0.21 4.02
CA VAL A 114 11.30 0.88 3.04
C VAL A 114 11.79 2.20 3.63
N LEU A 115 11.32 2.57 4.82
CA LEU A 115 11.74 3.81 5.48
C LEU A 115 13.23 3.79 5.84
N LYS A 116 13.78 2.62 6.21
CA LYS A 116 15.23 2.48 6.41
C LYS A 116 15.99 2.73 5.11
N LYS A 117 15.60 2.09 4.00
CA LYS A 117 16.23 2.30 2.68
C LYS A 117 16.17 3.77 2.24
N LEU A 118 15.04 4.45 2.47
CA LEU A 118 14.90 5.87 2.15
C LEU A 118 15.82 6.77 2.96
N ARG A 119 16.05 6.45 4.25
CA ARG A 119 16.99 7.20 5.11
C ARG A 119 18.46 6.93 4.77
N ASP A 120 18.78 5.67 4.49
CA ASP A 120 20.15 5.22 4.29
C ASP A 120 20.65 5.48 2.85
N SER A 121 19.75 5.68 1.89
CA SER A 121 20.12 5.91 0.49
C SER A 121 20.55 7.35 0.23
N SER A 122 21.66 7.48 -0.49
CA SER A 122 22.14 8.75 -1.03
C SER A 122 21.51 9.11 -2.38
N HIS A 123 20.87 8.16 -3.06
CA HIS A 123 20.35 8.34 -4.42
C HIS A 123 18.93 7.78 -4.55
N VAL A 124 18.00 8.64 -4.97
CA VAL A 124 16.63 8.28 -5.30
C VAL A 124 16.37 8.71 -6.73
N ASN A 125 16.11 7.75 -7.62
CA ASN A 125 15.89 8.02 -9.04
C ASN A 125 14.40 8.01 -9.36
N LEU A 126 13.98 8.88 -10.28
CA LEU A 126 12.63 8.82 -10.83
C LEU A 126 12.61 7.86 -12.02
N THR A 127 11.67 6.92 -12.01
CA THR A 127 11.46 5.94 -13.08
C THR A 127 9.98 5.89 -13.43
N PHE A 128 9.64 5.39 -14.62
CA PHE A 128 8.27 5.37 -15.10
C PHE A 128 7.89 3.97 -15.58
N ALA A 129 6.63 3.58 -15.39
CA ALA A 129 6.08 2.35 -15.95
C ALA A 129 4.78 2.66 -16.69
N SER A 130 4.43 1.88 -17.72
CA SER A 130 3.14 2.08 -18.38
C SER A 130 2.02 1.66 -17.45
N ILE A 131 0.93 2.43 -17.46
CA ILE A 131 -0.30 2.10 -16.77
C ILE A 131 -1.48 2.20 -17.73
N LEU A 132 -2.40 1.24 -17.64
CA LEU A 132 -3.64 1.24 -18.39
C LEU A 132 -4.74 0.49 -17.63
N LEU A 133 -5.99 0.89 -17.88
CA LEU A 133 -7.17 0.19 -17.40
C LEU A 133 -7.74 -0.65 -18.55
N PHE A 134 -7.91 -1.95 -18.33
CA PHE A 134 -8.49 -2.88 -19.30
C PHE A 134 -9.40 -3.88 -18.59
N ASN A 135 -10.68 -3.94 -18.97
CA ASN A 135 -11.68 -4.85 -18.39
C ASN A 135 -11.65 -4.90 -16.84
N ASP A 136 -11.81 -3.74 -16.20
CA ASP A 136 -11.76 -3.57 -14.72
C ASP A 136 -10.47 -4.05 -14.04
N SER A 137 -9.40 -4.22 -14.82
CA SER A 137 -8.08 -4.64 -14.34
C SER A 137 -7.05 -3.56 -14.67
N ILE A 138 -6.20 -3.26 -13.70
CA ILE A 138 -5.11 -2.31 -13.88
C ILE A 138 -3.90 -3.09 -14.38
N LEU A 139 -3.41 -2.75 -15.57
CA LEU A 139 -2.16 -3.30 -16.07
C LEU A 139 -1.03 -2.31 -15.83
N ILE A 140 0.09 -2.80 -15.31
CA ILE A 140 1.35 -2.08 -15.23
C ILE A 140 2.37 -2.82 -16.09
N ASN A 141 3.00 -2.13 -17.05
CA ASN A 141 3.85 -2.74 -18.07
C ASN A 141 3.15 -3.92 -18.77
N ASP A 142 1.90 -3.70 -19.18
CA ASP A 142 1.08 -4.64 -19.95
C ASP A 142 0.73 -5.95 -19.21
N LYS A 143 1.03 -6.03 -17.90
CA LYS A 143 0.71 -7.16 -17.02
C LYS A 143 -0.25 -6.72 -15.94
N GLU A 144 -1.20 -7.60 -15.59
CA GLU A 144 -2.15 -7.31 -14.52
C GLU A 144 -1.42 -7.09 -13.20
N ASP A 145 -1.70 -5.96 -12.58
CA ASP A 145 -1.23 -5.64 -11.24
C ASP A 145 -2.34 -5.94 -10.23
N GLN A 146 -2.16 -7.01 -9.47
CA GLN A 146 -3.16 -7.49 -8.51
C GLN A 146 -3.44 -6.48 -7.41
N ILE A 147 -2.43 -5.72 -6.97
CA ILE A 147 -2.57 -4.75 -5.89
C ILE A 147 -3.37 -3.54 -6.37
N TYR A 148 -2.98 -2.95 -7.50
CA TYR A 148 -3.72 -1.83 -8.10
C TYR A 148 -5.14 -2.24 -8.45
N THR A 149 -5.31 -3.44 -8.99
CA THR A 149 -6.65 -3.97 -9.33
C THR A 149 -7.50 -4.17 -8.07
N ALA A 150 -6.93 -4.71 -6.99
CA ALA A 150 -7.64 -4.86 -5.72
C ALA A 150 -8.02 -3.51 -5.10
N LEU A 151 -7.10 -2.53 -5.10
CA LEU A 151 -7.37 -1.17 -4.62
C LEU A 151 -8.41 -0.46 -5.50
N PHE A 152 -8.32 -0.58 -6.82
CA PHE A 152 -9.31 -0.04 -7.76
C PHE A 152 -10.72 -0.57 -7.51
N LYS A 153 -10.84 -1.85 -7.11
CA LYS A 153 -12.13 -2.48 -6.82
C LYS A 153 -12.67 -2.17 -5.42
N SER A 154 -11.80 -1.88 -4.46
CA SER A 154 -12.17 -1.80 -3.03
C SER A 154 -12.06 -0.42 -2.39
N ASP A 155 -11.32 0.53 -3.00
CA ASP A 155 -11.09 1.87 -2.49
C ASP A 155 -11.63 2.92 -3.49
N SER A 156 -12.74 3.56 -3.14
CA SER A 156 -13.43 4.53 -4.01
C SER A 156 -12.55 5.71 -4.39
N ASN A 157 -11.74 6.24 -3.47
CA ASN A 157 -10.87 7.38 -3.73
C ASN A 157 -9.76 6.99 -4.72
N PHE A 158 -9.22 5.78 -4.58
CA PHE A 158 -8.23 5.25 -5.50
C PHE A 158 -8.83 5.00 -6.88
N LYS A 159 -10.06 4.44 -6.93
CA LYS A 159 -10.80 4.22 -8.17
C LYS A 159 -11.04 5.52 -8.93
N GLU A 160 -11.56 6.55 -8.26
CA GLU A 160 -11.80 7.86 -8.87
C GLU A 160 -10.51 8.51 -9.37
N ALA A 161 -9.42 8.38 -8.62
CA ALA A 161 -8.11 8.87 -9.05
C ALA A 161 -7.63 8.17 -10.33
N ILE A 162 -7.72 6.85 -10.40
CA ILE A 162 -7.36 6.09 -11.59
C ILE A 162 -8.22 6.51 -12.79
N LEU A 163 -9.55 6.57 -12.63
CA LEU A 163 -10.46 6.94 -13.72
C LEU A 163 -10.18 8.37 -14.21
N SER A 164 -10.03 9.34 -13.31
CA SER A 164 -9.74 10.73 -13.68
C SER A 164 -8.39 10.89 -14.38
N SER A 165 -7.35 10.18 -13.92
CA SER A 165 -6.02 10.27 -14.51
C SER A 165 -5.89 9.57 -15.85
N LEU A 166 -6.63 8.48 -16.09
CA LEU A 166 -6.52 7.67 -17.31
C LEU A 166 -7.58 7.98 -18.38
N SER A 167 -8.63 8.75 -18.08
CA SER A 167 -9.72 9.07 -19.02
C SER A 167 -9.47 10.30 -19.91
N GLY A 168 -8.28 10.90 -19.85
CA GLY A 168 -7.84 11.95 -20.77
C GLY A 168 -6.69 11.46 -21.62
#